data_AF-A0A9D1J5D0-F1
#
_entry.id   AF-A0A9D1J5D0-F1
#
_cell.length_a   1.000
_cell.length_b   1.000
_cell.length_c   1.000
_cell.angle_alpha   90.00
_cell.angle_beta   90.00
_cell.angle_gamma   90.00
#
_symmetry.space_group_name_H-M   'P 1'
#
loop_
_entity.id
_entity.type
_entity.pdbx_description
1 polymer ?
#
loop_
_entity_poly.entity_id
_entity_poly.type
_entity_poly.pdbx_seq_one_letter_code
_entity_poly.pdbx_strand_id
1 'polypeptide(L)'
;MDQVPSIQWFPGHMAKTRRLMKSNLPYVDIVVELRDAKIPQSSGNPELPQLIGSKKRVVLLNKCDTADPEMTARWLQWFKRQGIAAIAVDSRSGKG
;
A
#
# COMPACT_ATOMS: atom_id res chain seq x y z
N MET A 1 4.42 -22.27 -11.81
CA MET A 1 3.54 -21.15 -12.17
C MET A 1 2.35 -21.22 -11.23
N ASP A 2 2.45 -20.55 -10.09
CA ASP A 2 1.31 -20.46 -9.17
C ASP A 2 0.27 -19.57 -9.84
N GLN A 3 -0.84 -20.19 -10.26
CA GLN A 3 -1.97 -19.44 -10.78
C GLN A 3 -2.52 -18.58 -9.64
N VAL A 4 -2.36 -17.26 -9.76
CA VAL A 4 -3.01 -16.31 -8.85
C VAL A 4 -4.52 -16.50 -9.06
N PRO A 5 -5.27 -17.00 -8.07
CA PRO A 5 -6.70 -17.21 -8.21
C PRO A 5 -7.38 -15.87 -8.52
N SER A 6 -8.37 -15.87 -9.41
CA SER A 6 -9.12 -14.65 -9.70
C SER A 6 -9.77 -14.14 -8.41
N ILE A 7 -9.51 -12.87 -8.07
CA ILE A 7 -10.05 -12.26 -6.86
C ILE A 7 -11.53 -11.94 -7.14
N GLN A 8 -12.41 -12.73 -6.55
CA GLN A 8 -13.86 -12.53 -6.65
C GLN A 8 -14.37 -11.68 -5.49
N TRP A 9 -14.71 -10.42 -5.75
CA TRP A 9 -15.00 -9.37 -4.75
C TRP A 9 -16.37 -9.47 -4.06
N PHE A 10 -17.13 -10.57 -4.19
CA PHE A 10 -18.43 -10.72 -3.53
C PHE A 10 -18.28 -10.89 -2.00
N PRO A 11 -19.31 -10.54 -1.19
CA PRO A 11 -19.18 -10.01 0.18
C PRO A 11 -18.32 -10.83 1.16
N GLY A 12 -18.28 -12.16 1.00
CA GLY A 12 -17.51 -13.06 1.85
C GLY A 12 -15.98 -12.89 1.75
N HIS A 13 -15.45 -12.61 0.55
CA HIS A 13 -13.99 -12.52 0.34
C HIS A 13 -13.38 -11.26 0.98
N MET A 14 -14.05 -10.12 0.82
CA MET A 14 -13.63 -8.87 1.48
C MET A 14 -13.71 -8.99 3.00
N ALA A 15 -14.81 -9.56 3.52
CA ALA A 15 -14.98 -9.78 4.95
C ALA A 15 -13.90 -10.73 5.51
N LYS A 16 -13.58 -11.81 4.79
CA LYS A 16 -12.49 -12.74 5.15
C LYS A 16 -11.13 -12.04 5.16
N THR A 17 -10.81 -11.27 4.12
CA THR A 17 -9.54 -10.52 4.02
C THR A 17 -9.42 -9.51 5.15
N ARG A 18 -10.48 -8.75 5.44
CA ARG A 18 -10.52 -7.80 6.55
C ARG A 18 -10.31 -8.50 7.89
N ARG A 19 -10.96 -9.64 8.14
CA ARG A 19 -10.78 -10.42 9.37
C ARG A 19 -9.35 -10.92 9.53
N LEU A 20 -8.77 -11.44 8.45
CA LEU A 20 -7.39 -11.93 8.43
C LEU A 20 -6.38 -10.80 8.68
N MET A 21 -6.59 -9.64 8.06
CA MET A 21 -5.75 -8.47 8.35
C MET A 21 -5.88 -8.07 9.82
N LYS A 22 -7.11 -7.98 10.37
CA LYS A 22 -7.32 -7.66 11.79
C LYS A 22 -6.64 -8.65 12.75
N SER A 23 -6.69 -9.95 12.46
CA SER A 23 -6.05 -10.96 13.30
C SER A 23 -4.52 -10.88 13.24
N ASN A 24 -3.95 -10.39 12.14
CA ASN A 24 -2.50 -10.29 11.96
C ASN A 24 -1.91 -9.00 12.53
N LEU A 25 -2.70 -7.93 12.65
CA LEU A 25 -2.23 -6.63 13.14
C LEU A 25 -1.54 -6.70 14.53
N PRO A 26 -2.02 -7.43 15.55
CA PRO A 26 -1.35 -7.51 16.84
C PRO A 26 0.09 -8.04 16.79
N TYR A 27 0.45 -8.81 15.76
CA TYR A 27 1.76 -9.44 15.62
C TYR A 27 2.79 -8.59 14.88
N VAL A 28 2.43 -7.36 14.49
CA VAL A 28 3.33 -6.46 13.74
C VAL A 28 3.39 -5.07 14.37
N ASP A 29 4.57 -4.46 14.35
CA ASP A 29 4.78 -3.09 14.84
C ASP A 29 4.46 -2.04 13.78
N ILE A 30 4.68 -2.38 12.50
CA ILE A 30 4.59 -1.47 11.36
C ILE A 30 3.78 -2.12 10.24
N VAL A 31 2.92 -1.33 9.60
CA VAL A 31 2.22 -1.72 8.38
C VAL A 31 2.89 -1.05 7.18
N VAL A 32 3.29 -1.86 6.22
CA VAL A 32 3.80 -1.40 4.93
C VAL A 32 2.68 -1.51 3.90
N GLU A 33 2.24 -0.37 3.37
CA GLU A 33 1.24 -0.32 2.32
C GLU A 33 1.91 -0.14 0.96
N LEU A 34 1.75 -1.13 0.09
CA LEU A 34 2.25 -1.08 -1.28
C LEU A 34 1.21 -0.43 -2.20
N ARG A 35 1.62 0.61 -2.94
CA ARG A 35 0.80 1.33 -3.91
C ARG A 35 1.51 1.43 -5.26
N ASP A 36 0.75 1.70 -6.32
CA ASP A 36 1.31 1.97 -7.64
C ASP A 36 1.71 3.46 -7.74
N ALA A 37 2.98 3.73 -8.06
CA ALA A 37 3.54 5.08 -8.13
C ALA A 37 2.85 5.97 -9.17
N LYS A 38 2.21 5.38 -10.20
CA LYS A 38 1.48 6.13 -11.23
C LYS A 38 0.14 6.68 -10.74
N ILE A 39 -0.47 5.99 -9.77
CA ILE A 39 -1.78 6.35 -9.20
C ILE A 39 -1.79 6.19 -7.67
N PRO A 40 -0.94 6.92 -6.92
CA PRO A 40 -0.75 6.68 -5.48
C PRO A 40 -2.00 6.86 -4.64
N GLN A 41 -2.94 7.71 -5.06
CA GLN A 41 -4.21 7.89 -4.34
C GLN A 41 -5.20 6.77 -4.69
N SER A 42 -5.43 6.52 -5.98
CA SER A 42 -6.45 5.59 -6.47
C SER A 42 -6.11 4.12 -6.21
N SER A 43 -4.83 3.76 -6.13
CA SER A 43 -4.41 2.40 -5.79
C SER A 43 -4.44 2.09 -4.28
N GLY A 44 -4.73 3.09 -3.44
CA GLY A 44 -4.83 2.91 -2.00
C GLY A 44 -6.18 2.34 -1.56
N ASN A 45 -6.18 1.50 -0.52
CA ASN A 45 -7.43 1.05 0.10
C ASN A 45 -7.97 2.13 1.07
N PRO A 46 -9.18 2.68 0.83
CA PRO A 46 -9.74 3.75 1.66
C PRO A 46 -10.06 3.33 3.10
N GLU A 47 -10.23 2.03 3.36
CA GLU A 47 -10.53 1.48 4.70
C GLU A 47 -9.27 1.17 5.51
N LEU A 48 -8.10 1.15 4.88
CA LEU A 48 -6.85 0.75 5.53
C LEU A 48 -6.50 1.65 6.73
N PRO A 49 -6.64 2.99 6.68
CA PRO A 49 -6.36 3.85 7.83
C PRO A 49 -7.18 3.48 9.07
N GLN A 50 -8.47 3.18 8.90
CA GLN A 50 -9.34 2.76 10.01
C GLN A 50 -9.00 1.34 10.47
N LEU A 51 -8.58 0.47 9.56
CA LEU A 51 -8.23 -0.92 9.88
C LEU A 51 -6.98 -1.02 10.75
N ILE A 52 -5.94 -0.23 10.45
CA ILE A 52 -4.64 -0.29 11.14
C ILE A 52 -4.62 0.48 12.46
N GLY A 53 -5.57 1.39 12.68
CA GLY A 53 -5.67 2.21 13.89
C GLY A 53 -4.42 3.05 14.13
N SER A 54 -3.82 2.91 15.31
CA SER A 54 -2.65 3.69 15.75
C SER A 54 -1.30 3.12 15.31
N LYS A 55 -1.27 2.03 14.53
CA LYS A 55 -0.01 1.43 14.09
C LYS A 55 0.73 2.33 13.11
N LYS A 56 2.06 2.33 13.21
CA LYS A 56 2.93 3.06 12.28
C LYS A 56 2.72 2.53 10.86
N ARG A 57 2.58 3.44 9.91
CA ARG A 57 2.35 3.12 8.49
C ARG A 57 3.42 3.73 7.61
N VAL A 58 3.93 2.93 6.69
CA VAL A 58 4.83 3.36 5.61
C VAL A 58 4.20 3.03 4.27
N VAL A 59 4.20 3.98 3.33
CA VAL A 59 3.69 3.80 1.97
C VAL A 59 4.84 3.56 1.01
N LEU A 60 4.82 2.45 0.29
CA LEU A 60 5.75 2.18 -0.80
C LEU A 60 5.09 2.48 -2.14
N LEU A 61 5.61 3.46 -2.86
CA LEU A 61 5.20 3.79 -4.23
C LEU A 61 6.01 2.94 -5.20
N ASN A 62 5.48 1.74 -5.49
CA ASN A 62 6.13 0.76 -6.34
C ASN A 62 5.97 1.09 -7.83
N LYS A 63 6.84 0.52 -8.67
CA LYS A 63 6.94 0.76 -10.11
C LYS A 63 7.34 2.18 -10.46
N CYS A 64 8.16 2.81 -9.60
CA CYS A 64 8.61 4.18 -9.82
C CYS A 64 9.45 4.33 -11.10
N ASP A 65 10.07 3.25 -11.59
CA ASP A 65 10.76 3.16 -12.87
C ASP A 65 9.85 3.42 -14.08
N THR A 66 8.55 3.16 -13.95
CA THR A 66 7.55 3.39 -15.01
C THR A 66 6.65 4.60 -14.74
N ALA A 67 6.86 5.28 -13.62
CA ALA A 67 6.09 6.45 -13.24
C ALA A 67 6.84 7.73 -13.62
N ASP A 68 6.10 8.83 -13.78
CA ASP A 68 6.69 10.15 -13.92
C ASP A 68 7.45 10.51 -12.63
N PRO A 69 8.77 10.79 -12.69
CA PRO A 69 9.59 11.04 -11.51
C PRO A 69 9.22 12.35 -10.80
N GLU A 70 8.81 13.39 -11.53
CA GLU A 70 8.39 14.66 -10.93
C GLU A 70 7.07 14.49 -10.18
N MET A 71 6.12 13.76 -10.79
CA MET A 71 4.85 13.46 -10.13
C MET A 71 5.04 12.55 -8.92
N THR A 72 5.93 11.56 -9.02
CA THR A 72 6.29 10.70 -7.89
C THR A 72 6.87 11.53 -6.74
N ALA A 73 7.79 12.47 -7.02
CA ALA A 73 8.33 13.37 -6.01
C ALA A 73 7.24 14.27 -5.36
N ARG A 74 6.30 14.79 -6.15
CA ARG A 74 5.15 15.55 -5.62
C ARG A 74 4.28 14.71 -4.68
N TRP A 75 4.05 13.44 -5.02
CA TRP A 75 3.32 12.50 -4.15
C TRP A 75 4.08 12.20 -2.86
N LEU A 76 5.39 11.96 -2.91
CA LEU A 76 6.22 11.78 -1.71
C LEU A 76 6.12 12.99 -0.78
N GLN A 77 6.21 14.20 -1.33
CA GLN A 77 6.03 15.43 -0.55
C GLN A 77 4.61 15.54 0.02
N TRP A 78 3.59 15.15 -0.74
CA TRP A 78 2.21 15.12 -0.26
C TRP A 78 2.05 14.19 0.95
N PHE A 79 2.55 12.96 0.88
CA PHE A 79 2.53 12.02 2.02
C PHE A 79 3.28 12.57 3.22
N LYS A 80 4.48 13.16 3.00
CA LYS A 80 5.26 13.81 4.06
C LYS A 80 4.47 14.91 4.77
N ARG A 81 3.73 15.75 4.03
CA ARG A 81 2.86 16.79 4.61
C ARG A 81 1.69 16.21 5.41
N GLN A 82 1.23 15.01 5.07
CA GLN A 82 0.21 14.28 5.85
C GLN A 82 0.79 13.53 7.06
N GLY A 83 2.10 13.64 7.32
CA GLY A 83 2.78 12.89 8.39
C GLY A 83 2.94 11.39 8.09
N ILE A 84 2.79 10.99 6.82
CA ILE A 84 2.91 9.60 6.38
C ILE A 84 4.29 9.40 5.75
N ALA A 85 5.05 8.43 6.25
CA ALA A 85 6.32 8.05 5.64
C ALA A 85 6.05 7.38 4.28
N ALA A 86 6.71 7.84 3.23
CA ALA A 86 6.57 7.27 1.89
C ALA A 86 7.92 7.16 1.18
N ILE A 87 8.12 6.08 0.41
CA ILE A 87 9.34 5.79 -0.34
C ILE A 87 8.94 5.30 -1.74
N ALA A 88 9.65 5.76 -2.77
CA ALA A 88 9.49 5.26 -4.13
C ALA A 88 10.43 4.06 -4.36
N VAL A 89 9.88 2.98 -4.89
CA VAL A 89 10.62 1.72 -5.07
C VAL A 89 10.34 1.10 -6.44
N ASP A 90 11.31 0.33 -6.92
CA ASP A 90 11.14 -0.65 -7.99
C ASP A 90 11.45 -2.03 -7.41
N SER A 91 10.40 -2.74 -7.00
CA SER A 91 10.51 -4.07 -6.42
C SER A 91 11.00 -5.14 -7.41
N ARG A 92 11.11 -4.86 -8.72
CA ARG A 92 11.65 -5.81 -9.70
C ARG A 92 13.16 -5.73 -9.79
N SER A 93 13.72 -4.52 -9.84
CA SER A 93 15.17 -4.33 -9.88
C SER A 93 15.81 -4.25 -8.48
N GLY A 94 14.99 -4.13 -7.43
CA GLY A 94 15.47 -3.97 -6.05
C GLY A 94 15.95 -2.56 -5.73
N LYS A 95 15.66 -1.58 -6.60
CA LYS A 95 16.01 -0.17 -6.37
C LYS A 95 14.98 0.48 -5.45
N GLY A 96 15.44 1.22 -4.44
CA GLY A 96 14.57 1.94 -3.50
C GLY A 96 15.19 2.08 -2.12
#